data_AF-A0A945VE21-F1
#
_entry.id   AF-A0A945VE21-F1
#
_cell.length_a   1.000
_cell.length_b   1.000
_cell.length_c   1.000
_cell.angle_alpha   90.00
_cell.angle_beta   90.00
_cell.angle_gamma   90.00
#
_symmetry.space_group_name_H-M   'P 1'
#
loop_
_entity.id
_entity.type
_entity.pdbx_description
1 polymer ?
#
loop_
_entity_poly.entity_id
_entity_poly.type
_entity_poly.pdbx_seq_one_letter_code
_entity_poly.pdbx_strand_id
1 'polypeptide(L)'
;MKKTLFIIGLGAIVACSNPSGENKDTSAVVEKFYGEKIENNNIEEYSSVKAEVENNGTSTAKIQGEILSTCAKKGCWMELKAGKDTLMVRFKDYGFFVPKEG
;
A
#
# COMPACT_ATOMS: atom_id res chain seq x y z
N MET A 1 -2.80 -15.39 -67.84
CA MET A 1 -2.59 -14.09 -68.52
C MET A 1 -2.28 -13.04 -67.45
N LYS A 2 -1.05 -12.96 -66.97
CA LYS A 2 -0.17 -11.78 -67.05
C LYS A 2 -0.89 -10.44 -67.31
N LYS A 3 -1.02 -9.64 -66.25
CA LYS A 3 -0.93 -8.17 -66.29
C LYS A 3 -0.24 -7.71 -65.00
N THR A 4 1.07 -7.61 -65.08
CA THR A 4 1.90 -6.78 -64.19
C THR A 4 1.75 -5.33 -64.62
N LEU A 5 1.53 -4.42 -63.66
CA LEU A 5 1.93 -3.02 -63.83
C LEU A 5 2.39 -2.43 -62.50
N PHE A 6 3.63 -1.94 -62.58
CA PHE A 6 4.42 -1.19 -61.61
C PHE A 6 3.67 -0.03 -60.95
N ILE A 7 3.82 0.14 -59.63
CA ILE A 7 4.10 1.46 -59.03
C ILE A 7 5.22 1.30 -58.01
N ILE A 8 6.29 2.03 -58.28
CA ILE A 8 7.49 2.24 -57.47
C ILE A 8 7.07 3.09 -56.26
N GLY A 9 7.05 2.47 -55.08
CA GLY A 9 6.92 3.16 -53.79
C GLY A 9 8.25 3.09 -53.07
N LEU A 10 9.06 4.14 -53.21
CA LEU A 10 10.28 4.36 -52.45
C LEU A 10 9.90 4.76 -51.02
N GLY A 11 9.62 3.77 -50.16
CA GLY A 11 9.32 3.93 -48.74
C GLY A 11 10.59 3.74 -47.91
N ALA A 12 10.98 4.79 -47.20
CA ALA A 12 12.22 4.91 -46.46
C ALA A 12 12.51 3.78 -45.47
N ILE A 13 13.77 3.34 -45.49
CA ILE A 13 14.46 2.62 -44.42
C ILE A 13 14.44 3.50 -43.16
N VAL A 14 13.49 3.26 -42.25
CA VAL A 14 13.59 3.76 -40.88
C VAL A 14 14.37 2.72 -40.10
N ALA A 15 15.64 3.03 -39.85
CA ALA A 15 16.54 2.27 -39.01
C ALA A 15 15.96 2.15 -37.59
N CYS A 16 15.95 0.93 -37.04
CA CYS A 16 15.85 0.71 -35.61
C CYS A 16 17.13 1.22 -34.94
N SER A 17 17.05 2.37 -34.29
CA SER A 17 17.92 2.69 -33.16
C SER A 17 17.07 2.59 -31.91
N ASN A 18 17.28 1.52 -31.13
CA ASN A 18 16.90 1.45 -29.73
C ASN A 18 17.60 2.58 -28.96
N PRO A 19 16.88 3.51 -28.33
CA PRO A 19 17.19 3.84 -26.96
C PRO A 19 16.46 2.80 -26.11
N SER A 20 17.26 1.90 -25.51
CA SER A 20 16.82 1.18 -24.32
C SER A 20 16.63 2.23 -23.23
N GLY A 21 15.49 2.91 -23.28
CA GLY A 21 14.99 3.74 -22.21
C GLY A 21 14.63 2.78 -21.10
N GLU A 22 15.56 2.63 -20.16
CA GLU A 22 15.34 2.06 -18.84
C GLU A 22 14.09 2.74 -18.28
N ASN A 23 12.95 2.09 -18.47
CA ASN A 23 11.72 2.43 -17.78
C ASN A 23 12.05 2.08 -16.34
N LYS A 24 12.49 3.10 -15.59
CA LYS A 24 12.51 3.06 -14.14
C LYS A 24 11.09 2.71 -13.74
N ASP A 25 10.87 1.42 -13.54
CA ASP A 25 9.78 0.85 -12.77
C ASP A 25 9.96 1.41 -11.36
N THR A 26 9.57 2.67 -11.23
CA THR A 26 9.13 3.23 -9.98
C THR A 26 7.84 2.47 -9.74
N SER A 27 7.98 1.26 -9.19
CA SER A 27 6.89 0.54 -8.56
C SER A 27 6.32 1.50 -7.54
N ALA A 28 5.32 2.26 -7.97
CA ALA A 28 4.60 3.18 -7.13
C ALA A 28 3.98 2.30 -6.05
N VAL A 29 4.50 2.39 -4.83
CA VAL A 29 3.88 1.76 -3.68
C VAL A 29 2.53 2.43 -3.55
N VAL A 30 1.49 1.76 -4.06
CA VAL A 30 0.11 2.23 -3.94
C VAL A 30 -0.27 2.01 -2.48
N GLU A 31 -0.11 3.05 -1.67
CA GLU A 31 -0.58 3.07 -0.28
C GLU A 31 -2.10 2.88 -0.30
N LYS A 32 -2.57 1.75 0.23
CA LYS A 32 -4.00 1.48 0.40
C LYS A 32 -4.42 1.93 1.79
N PHE A 33 -5.44 2.79 1.84
CA PHE A 33 -6.03 3.26 3.08
C PHE A 33 -7.36 2.54 3.34
N TYR A 34 -7.64 2.24 4.60
CA TYR A 34 -8.90 1.65 5.06
C TYR A 34 -9.55 2.59 6.07
N GLY A 35 -10.77 3.02 5.78
CA GLY A 35 -11.44 4.08 6.55
C GLY A 35 -11.07 5.47 6.05
N GLU A 36 -10.98 6.43 6.97
CA GLU A 36 -10.54 7.79 6.66
C GLU A 36 -9.05 7.79 6.27
N LYS A 37 -8.66 8.70 5.37
CA LYS A 37 -7.27 8.81 4.94
C LYS A 37 -6.39 9.24 6.12
N ILE A 38 -5.35 8.46 6.39
CA ILE A 38 -4.38 8.76 7.45
C ILE A 38 -3.12 9.30 6.79
N GLU A 39 -2.62 10.44 7.26
CA GLU A 39 -1.32 10.96 6.81
C GLU A 39 -0.17 10.18 7.46
N ASN A 40 0.90 9.94 6.70
CA ASN A 40 2.08 9.21 7.18
C ASN A 40 3.08 10.11 7.94
N ASN A 41 2.56 11.00 8.79
CA ASN A 41 3.31 11.92 9.64
C ASN A 41 2.94 11.73 11.12
N ASN A 42 3.74 12.28 12.03
CA ASN A 42 3.47 12.26 13.47
C ASN A 42 3.20 10.85 14.03
N ILE A 43 3.96 9.85 13.54
CA ILE A 43 3.92 8.49 14.07
C ILE A 43 4.82 8.46 15.30
N GLU A 44 4.25 8.07 16.43
CA GLU A 44 4.92 7.92 17.70
C GLU A 44 5.45 6.51 17.88
N GLU A 45 6.55 6.38 18.63
CA GLU A 45 7.07 5.08 19.03
C GLU A 45 6.12 4.43 20.03
N TYR A 46 5.76 3.17 19.78
CA TYR A 46 4.84 2.43 20.65
C TYR A 46 5.31 2.36 22.12
N SER A 47 6.62 2.29 22.39
CA SER A 47 7.16 2.23 23.75
C SER A 47 6.80 3.48 24.57
N SER A 48 6.88 4.66 23.95
CA SER A 48 6.48 5.94 24.56
C SER A 48 4.97 5.99 24.82
N VAL A 49 4.16 5.56 23.85
CA VAL A 49 2.69 5.50 24.00
C VAL A 49 2.28 4.50 25.08
N LYS A 50 2.98 3.36 25.18
CA LYS A 50 2.75 2.36 26.23
C LYS A 50 3.01 2.96 27.61
N ALA A 51 4.12 3.66 27.80
CA ALA A 51 4.43 4.33 29.07
C ALA A 51 3.39 5.41 29.41
N GLU A 52 2.91 6.18 28.43
CA GLU A 52 1.84 7.16 28.60
C GLU A 52 0.55 6.48 29.09
N VAL A 53 0.14 5.37 28.46
CA VAL A 53 -1.06 4.61 28.83
C VAL A 53 -0.90 3.96 30.22
N GLU A 54 0.27 3.42 30.56
CA GLU A 54 0.53 2.84 31.89
C GLU A 54 0.42 3.89 33.01
N ASN A 55 0.83 5.13 32.75
CA ASN A 55 0.80 6.21 33.74
C ASN A 55 -0.55 6.95 33.80
N ASN A 56 -1.19 7.18 32.63
CA ASN A 56 -2.36 8.06 32.48
C ASN A 56 -3.65 7.30 32.12
N GLY A 57 -3.58 5.98 31.95
CA GLY A 57 -4.71 5.10 31.65
C GLY A 57 -5.09 5.04 30.17
N THR A 58 -5.13 6.17 29.47
CA THR A 58 -5.45 6.23 28.03
C THR A 58 -4.60 7.29 27.32
N SER A 59 -4.26 7.04 26.05
CA SER A 59 -3.56 8.00 25.20
C SER A 59 -4.21 8.07 23.81
N THR A 60 -4.15 9.25 23.20
CA THR A 60 -4.49 9.45 21.79
C THR A 60 -3.18 9.60 21.02
N ALA A 61 -2.84 8.59 20.23
CA ALA A 61 -1.57 8.52 19.52
C ALA A 61 -1.73 7.88 18.14
N LYS A 62 -0.77 8.13 17.25
CA LYS A 62 -0.64 7.41 15.97
C LYS A 62 0.58 6.50 16.07
N ILE A 63 0.37 5.19 15.93
CA ILE A 63 1.45 4.19 15.98
C ILE A 63 1.49 3.37 14.69
N GLN A 64 2.65 2.81 14.39
CA GLN A 64 2.85 1.87 13.29
C GLN A 64 3.25 0.51 13.83
N GLY A 65 2.76 -0.55 13.18
CA GLY A 65 3.10 -1.93 13.50
C GLY A 65 2.84 -2.87 12.33
N GLU A 66 3.24 -4.12 12.50
CA GLU A 66 3.01 -5.19 11.53
C GLU A 66 1.69 -5.89 11.86
N ILE A 67 0.82 -6.10 10.88
CA ILE A 67 -0.43 -6.83 11.07
C ILE A 67 -0.08 -8.32 11.19
N LEU A 68 -0.44 -8.95 12.31
CA LEU A 68 -0.22 -10.39 12.51
C LEU A 68 -1.44 -11.22 12.10
N SER A 69 -2.63 -10.73 12.40
CA SER A 69 -3.87 -11.44 12.09
C SER A 69 -5.05 -10.46 11.99
N THR A 70 -6.01 -10.78 11.13
CA THR A 70 -7.26 -10.03 10.98
C THR A 70 -8.42 -10.99 11.13
N CYS A 71 -9.51 -10.54 11.78
CA CYS A 71 -10.70 -11.37 11.84
C CYS A 71 -11.70 -11.01 10.72
N ALA A 72 -12.14 -12.04 10.01
CA ALA A 72 -12.97 -11.97 8.82
C ALA A 72 -14.44 -11.56 9.05
N LYS A 73 -14.90 -11.45 10.30
CA LYS A 73 -16.31 -11.18 10.63
C LYS A 73 -16.59 -9.69 10.74
N LYS A 74 -17.86 -9.30 10.65
CA LYS A 74 -18.24 -7.90 10.82
C LYS A 74 -17.88 -7.43 12.23
N GLY A 75 -17.15 -6.32 12.31
CA GLY A 75 -16.71 -5.71 13.56
C GLY A 75 -15.53 -6.39 14.23
N CYS A 76 -14.72 -7.12 13.47
CA CYS A 76 -13.65 -7.86 14.09
C CYS A 76 -12.38 -7.04 14.32
N TRP A 77 -11.69 -7.46 15.37
CA TRP A 77 -10.41 -6.99 15.81
C TRP A 77 -9.29 -7.37 14.83
N MET A 78 -8.14 -6.76 15.03
CA MET A 78 -6.88 -7.06 14.36
C MET A 78 -5.78 -7.19 15.41
N GLU A 79 -4.84 -8.11 15.22
CA GLU A 79 -3.62 -8.14 16.02
C GLU A 79 -2.51 -7.39 15.30
N LEU A 80 -1.89 -6.46 16.02
CA LEU A 80 -0.80 -5.63 15.53
C LEU A 80 0.44 -5.88 16.40
N LYS A 81 1.55 -6.29 15.78
CA LYS A 81 2.85 -6.35 16.44
C LYS A 81 3.44 -4.95 16.55
N ALA A 82 3.70 -4.53 17.77
CA ALA A 82 4.32 -3.25 18.08
C ALA A 82 5.49 -3.47 19.04
N GLY A 83 6.72 -3.38 18.52
CA GLY A 83 7.92 -3.76 19.27
C GLY A 83 7.89 -5.24 19.65
N LYS A 84 7.86 -5.53 20.96
CA LYS A 84 7.79 -6.89 21.52
C LYS A 84 6.37 -7.31 21.89
N ASP A 85 5.41 -6.40 21.82
CA ASP A 85 4.04 -6.63 22.26
C ASP A 85 3.12 -6.88 21.06
N THR A 86 1.99 -7.53 21.35
CA THR A 86 0.90 -7.74 20.39
C THR A 86 -0.32 -6.97 20.88
N LEU A 87 -0.83 -6.07 20.05
CA LEU A 87 -1.97 -5.21 20.36
C LEU A 87 -3.23 -5.73 19.70
N MET A 88 -4.31 -5.82 20.46
CA MET A 88 -5.64 -6.05 19.91
C MET A 88 -6.26 -4.71 19.50
N VAL A 89 -6.32 -4.44 18.20
CA VAL A 89 -6.92 -3.25 17.62
C VAL A 89 -8.41 -3.50 17.39
N ARG A 90 -9.26 -2.57 17.83
CA ARG A 90 -10.70 -2.57 17.54
C ARG A 90 -11.07 -1.27 16.85
N PHE A 91 -11.93 -1.36 15.85
CA PHE A 91 -12.37 -0.19 15.10
C PHE A 91 -13.60 0.42 15.74
N LYS A 92 -13.56 1.73 16.01
CA LYS A 92 -14.70 2.49 16.53
C LYS A 92 -15.85 2.41 15.53
N ASP A 93 -17.05 2.17 16.05
CA ASP A 93 -18.31 2.09 15.30
C ASP A 93 -18.31 1.07 14.14
N TYR A 94 -17.30 0.21 14.07
CA TYR A 94 -17.06 -0.73 12.98
C TYR A 94 -17.10 -0.07 11.60
N GLY A 95 -16.63 1.18 11.51
CA GLY A 95 -16.82 2.07 10.35
C GLY A 95 -16.08 1.66 9.07
N PHE A 96 -15.15 0.70 9.13
CA PHE A 96 -14.43 0.18 7.96
C PHE A 96 -13.92 -1.25 8.16
N PHE A 97 -13.52 -1.90 7.06
CA PHE A 97 -13.01 -3.25 7.04
C PHE A 97 -11.57 -3.28 6.53
N VAL A 98 -10.70 -4.00 7.23
CA VAL A 98 -9.34 -4.33 6.79
C VAL A 98 -9.35 -5.64 5.98
N PRO A 99 -8.33 -5.91 5.14
CA PRO A 99 -8.22 -7.16 4.39
C PRO A 99 -8.24 -8.37 5.32
N LYS A 100 -8.95 -9.41 4.89
CA LYS A 100 -9.07 -10.67 5.63
C LYS A 100 -7.95 -11.66 5.28
N GLU A 101 -7.18 -11.32 4.27
CA GLU A 101 -6.16 -12.14 3.64
C GLU A 101 -5.02 -11.19 3.23
N GLY A 102 -3.78 -11.58 3.52
CA GLY A 102 -2.55 -10.83 3.30
C GLY A 102 -1.36 -11.61 3.81
#